data_AF-A0A3B8M4D3-F1
#
_entry.id   AF-A0A3B8M4D3-F1
#
_cell.length_a   1.000
_cell.length_b   1.000
_cell.length_c   1.000
_cell.angle_alpha   90.00
_cell.angle_beta   90.00
_cell.angle_gamma   90.00
#
_symmetry.space_group_name_H-M   'P 1'
#
loop_
_entity.id
_entity.type
_entity.pdbx_description
1 polymer ?
#
loop_
_entity_poly.entity_id
_entity_poly.type
_entity_poly.pdbx_seq_one_letter_code
_entity_poly.pdbx_strand_id
1 'polypeptide(L)'
;MNAVAGSDAGLGFVIASQFMGADPQQAVELARPSLVASGAHYVHVSKTFAGGELTGVVSVGSRWDSMDAGSAGYTDLLAKPEVQAEFTKPGQQHLGRVVGRVTTESGDCAGSYVGVSVLDSALSADEADAIIDPFTSVLNDSGCNGARSIAWTAAGPSTGTQATLVYTDSLDSYAKFLAGFLANDALVGMLANSGRQIVSRTLAYNY
;
A
#
# COMPACT_ATOMS: atom_id res chain seq x y z
N MET A 1 -0.90 10.59 -17.05
CA MET A 1 0.49 10.52 -16.54
C MET A 1 1.00 9.12 -16.88
N ASN A 2 2.17 8.97 -17.51
CA ASN A 2 2.66 7.66 -17.95
C ASN A 2 3.00 6.79 -16.73
N ALA A 3 2.59 5.52 -16.74
CA ALA A 3 2.95 4.55 -15.71
C ALA A 3 4.46 4.26 -15.77
N VAL A 4 5.08 4.06 -14.61
CA VAL A 4 6.50 3.71 -14.52
C VAL A 4 6.62 2.35 -13.82
N ALA A 5 7.16 1.38 -14.54
CA ALA A 5 7.68 0.15 -13.95
C ALA A 5 9.16 0.36 -13.59
N GLY A 6 9.53 0.03 -12.36
CA GLY A 6 10.89 0.22 -11.87
C GLY A 6 11.83 -0.90 -12.33
N SER A 7 12.94 -0.55 -12.97
CA SER A 7 14.13 -1.41 -13.06
C SER A 7 14.70 -1.69 -11.65
N ASP A 8 15.67 -2.61 -11.54
CA ASP A 8 16.29 -3.06 -10.27
C ASP A 8 16.81 -1.93 -9.34
N ALA A 9 16.89 -0.68 -9.80
CA ALA A 9 17.21 0.51 -9.00
C ALA A 9 16.02 1.10 -8.19
N GLY A 10 14.78 0.65 -8.43
CA GLY A 10 13.58 0.84 -7.59
C GLY A 10 13.00 2.26 -7.51
N LEU A 11 11.66 2.35 -7.50
CA LEU A 11 10.94 3.59 -7.15
C LEU A 11 11.09 3.95 -5.65
N GLY A 12 12.08 3.40 -4.94
CA GLY A 12 12.22 3.49 -3.48
C GLY A 12 11.40 2.45 -2.71
N PHE A 13 11.21 2.72 -1.42
CA PHE A 13 10.65 1.79 -0.45
C PHE A 13 9.38 2.32 0.20
N VAL A 14 8.58 1.40 0.74
CA VAL A 14 7.51 1.67 1.70
C VAL A 14 7.86 0.99 3.01
N ILE A 15 7.70 1.73 4.11
CA ILE A 15 7.64 1.17 5.46
C ILE A 15 6.26 1.46 6.01
N ALA A 16 5.60 0.47 6.58
CA ALA A 16 4.29 0.65 7.21
C ALA A 16 4.20 -0.04 8.56
N SER A 17 3.64 0.64 9.56
CA SER A 17 3.27 0.07 10.86
C SER A 17 1.77 -0.13 10.94
N GLN A 18 1.35 -1.22 11.58
CA GLN A 18 -0.06 -1.62 11.69
C GLN A 18 -0.48 -1.68 13.15
N PHE A 19 -1.65 -1.13 13.43
CA PHE A 19 -2.19 -0.97 14.78
C PHE A 19 -3.66 -1.41 14.82
N MET A 20 -4.04 -2.08 15.89
CA MET A 20 -5.45 -2.28 16.25
C MET A 20 -5.85 -1.29 17.34
N GLY A 21 -7.08 -0.76 17.25
CA GLY A 21 -7.64 0.16 18.25
C GLY A 21 -7.13 1.61 18.18
N ALA A 22 -6.19 1.91 17.27
CA ALA A 22 -5.71 3.28 17.06
C ALA A 22 -6.79 4.17 16.40
N ASP A 23 -6.76 5.47 16.72
CA ASP A 23 -7.51 6.50 16.01
C ASP A 23 -6.73 6.93 14.77
N PRO A 24 -7.26 6.75 13.54
CA PRO A 24 -6.56 7.15 12.32
C PRO A 24 -6.28 8.65 12.24
N GLN A 25 -7.15 9.51 12.77
CA GLN A 25 -6.92 10.96 12.72
C GLN A 25 -5.74 11.37 13.61
N GLN A 26 -5.69 10.82 14.83
CA GLN A 26 -4.56 10.98 15.72
C GLN A 26 -3.26 10.42 15.12
N ALA A 27 -3.33 9.27 14.43
CA ALA A 27 -2.18 8.70 13.74
C ALA A 27 -1.66 9.63 12.62
N VAL A 28 -2.55 10.32 11.88
CA VAL A 28 -2.14 11.35 10.91
C VAL A 28 -1.40 12.49 11.59
N GLU A 29 -1.97 13.05 12.66
CA GLU A 29 -1.42 14.21 13.37
C GLU A 29 -0.03 13.94 13.95
N LEU A 30 0.21 12.73 14.45
CA LEU A 30 1.49 12.33 15.02
C LEU A 30 2.51 11.93 13.94
N ALA A 31 2.11 11.07 13.00
CA ALA A 31 3.06 10.43 12.10
C ALA A 31 3.43 11.32 10.91
N ARG A 32 2.46 12.01 10.29
CA ARG A 32 2.70 12.74 9.04
C ARG A 32 3.73 13.86 9.20
N PRO A 33 3.60 14.78 10.18
CA PRO A 33 4.60 15.85 10.36
C PRO A 33 5.99 15.29 10.69
N SER A 34 6.05 14.26 11.54
CA SER A 34 7.31 13.66 11.97
C SER A 34 8.04 12.97 10.83
N LEU A 35 7.37 12.07 10.10
CA LEU A 35 8.01 11.28 9.06
C LEU A 35 8.40 12.16 7.86
N VAL A 36 7.59 13.17 7.51
CA VAL A 36 7.96 14.17 6.49
C VAL A 36 9.19 14.98 6.92
N ALA A 37 9.26 15.42 8.19
CA ALA A 37 10.44 16.12 8.69
C ALA A 37 11.71 15.25 8.66
N SER A 38 11.57 13.93 8.81
CA SER A 38 12.66 12.95 8.67
C SER A 38 12.99 12.59 7.21
N GLY A 39 12.27 13.15 6.22
CA GLY A 39 12.57 12.96 4.79
C GLY A 39 11.65 11.97 4.04
N ALA A 40 10.51 11.58 4.61
CA ALA A 40 9.53 10.79 3.87
C ALA A 40 8.92 11.61 2.72
N HIS A 41 8.89 11.04 1.52
CA HIS A 41 8.26 11.67 0.34
C HIS A 41 6.74 11.73 0.45
N TYR A 42 6.17 10.77 1.16
CA TYR A 42 4.74 10.60 1.29
C TYR A 42 4.45 9.84 2.59
N VAL A 43 3.34 10.18 3.25
CA VAL A 43 2.83 9.46 4.43
C VAL A 43 1.35 9.18 4.22
N HIS A 44 1.01 7.91 4.35
CA HIS A 44 -0.31 7.33 4.16
C HIS A 44 -0.86 6.86 5.50
N VAL A 45 -2.10 7.21 5.82
CA VAL A 45 -2.81 6.58 6.94
C VAL A 45 -4.11 6.01 6.43
N SER A 46 -4.39 4.75 6.74
CA SER A 46 -5.66 4.13 6.36
C SER A 46 -6.24 3.26 7.46
N LYS A 47 -7.57 3.17 7.51
CA LYS A 47 -8.30 2.27 8.40
C LYS A 47 -9.14 1.30 7.61
N THR A 48 -8.81 0.01 7.70
CA THR A 48 -9.54 -1.05 7.02
C THR A 48 -10.95 -1.18 7.58
N PHE A 49 -11.97 -1.12 6.72
CA PHE A 49 -13.37 -1.32 7.12
C PHE A 49 -13.96 -2.62 6.55
N ALA A 50 -13.33 -3.19 5.51
CA ALA A 50 -13.65 -4.53 5.02
C ALA A 50 -12.34 -5.25 4.69
N GLY A 51 -11.94 -6.21 5.52
CA GLY A 51 -10.70 -6.97 5.29
C GLY A 51 -10.60 -8.26 6.07
N GLY A 52 -11.75 -8.86 6.45
CA GLY A 52 -11.79 -10.02 7.33
C GLY A 52 -11.14 -9.71 8.67
N GLU A 53 -10.11 -10.48 9.03
CA GLU A 53 -9.34 -10.31 10.27
C GLU A 53 -8.61 -8.96 10.36
N LEU A 54 -8.37 -8.29 9.23
CA LEU A 54 -7.74 -6.97 9.19
C LEU A 54 -8.74 -5.82 9.39
N THR A 55 -10.03 -6.11 9.59
CA THR A 55 -11.04 -5.08 9.82
C THR A 55 -10.74 -4.31 11.10
N GLY A 56 -10.70 -2.98 11.02
CA GLY A 56 -10.34 -2.09 12.13
C GLY A 56 -8.85 -1.74 12.22
N VAL A 57 -7.97 -2.45 11.47
CA VAL A 57 -6.54 -2.15 11.47
C VAL A 57 -6.28 -0.77 10.87
N VAL A 58 -5.56 0.06 11.62
CA VAL A 58 -4.97 1.32 11.16
C VAL A 58 -3.56 1.05 10.68
N SER A 59 -3.26 1.42 9.44
CA SER A 59 -1.92 1.35 8.85
C SER A 59 -1.35 2.75 8.68
N VAL A 60 -0.12 2.95 9.13
CA VAL A 60 0.67 4.18 8.93
C VAL A 60 1.86 3.83 8.06
N GLY A 61 1.78 4.18 6.78
CA GLY A 61 2.81 3.92 5.76
C GLY A 61 3.56 5.18 5.35
N SER A 62 4.80 5.05 4.88
CA SER A 62 5.57 6.16 4.34
C SER A 62 6.55 5.72 3.25
N ARG A 63 6.88 6.65 2.33
CA ARG A 63 7.75 6.44 1.16
C ARG A 63 9.14 7.03 1.37
N TRP A 64 10.16 6.28 0.95
CA TRP A 64 11.57 6.60 1.21
C TRP A 64 12.46 6.21 0.03
N ASP A 65 13.58 6.90 -0.16
CA ASP A 65 14.60 6.52 -1.15
C ASP A 65 15.34 5.24 -0.77
N SER A 66 15.52 4.99 0.53
CA SER A 66 16.20 3.80 1.05
C SER A 66 15.54 3.24 2.30
N MET A 67 15.76 1.95 2.57
CA MET A 67 15.33 1.32 3.82
C MET A 67 16.03 1.94 5.05
N ASP A 68 17.27 2.39 4.91
CA ASP A 68 18.03 3.02 6.00
C ASP A 68 17.39 4.36 6.40
N ALA A 69 17.07 5.21 5.42
CA ALA A 69 16.41 6.48 5.66
C ALA A 69 15.05 6.28 6.35
N GLY A 70 14.25 5.33 5.86
CA GLY A 70 12.98 5.02 6.50
C GLY A 70 13.12 4.42 7.90
N SER A 71 14.10 3.56 8.13
CA SER A 71 14.34 2.98 9.45
C SER A 71 14.78 4.04 10.48
N ALA A 72 15.61 5.00 10.05
CA ALA A 72 15.97 6.16 10.86
C ALA A 72 14.73 7.04 11.16
N GLY A 73 13.92 7.36 10.15
CA GLY A 73 12.70 8.16 10.35
C GLY A 73 11.68 7.52 11.30
N TYR A 74 11.50 6.19 11.25
CA TYR A 74 10.66 5.50 12.24
C TYR A 74 11.30 5.39 13.62
N THR A 75 12.64 5.34 13.72
CA THR A 75 13.32 5.44 15.01
C THR A 75 13.03 6.79 15.66
N ASP A 76 13.15 7.87 14.91
CA ASP A 76 12.84 9.23 15.39
C ASP A 76 11.37 9.39 15.79
N LEU A 77 10.45 8.85 14.97
CA LEU A 77 9.02 8.85 15.29
C LEU A 77 8.75 8.12 16.62
N LEU A 78 9.32 6.93 16.81
CA LEU A 78 9.10 6.12 18.01
C LEU A 78 9.79 6.67 19.27
N ALA A 79 10.78 7.55 19.11
CA ALA A 79 11.42 8.24 20.23
C ALA A 79 10.56 9.35 20.84
N LYS A 80 9.51 9.79 20.14
CA LYS A 80 8.61 10.87 20.59
C LYS A 80 7.73 10.43 21.76
N PRO A 81 7.71 11.17 22.89
CA PRO A 81 6.87 10.83 24.05
C PRO A 81 5.38 10.73 23.71
N GLU A 82 4.87 11.61 22.85
CA GLU A 82 3.48 11.61 22.41
C GLU A 82 3.12 10.34 21.62
N VAL A 83 4.05 9.82 20.82
CA VAL A 83 3.88 8.56 20.09
C VAL A 83 3.96 7.37 21.05
N GLN A 84 4.91 7.37 21.99
CA GLN A 84 5.03 6.33 23.01
C GLN A 84 3.79 6.24 23.89
N ALA A 85 3.18 7.38 24.22
CA ALA A 85 1.94 7.43 24.99
C ALA A 85 0.80 6.68 24.28
N GLU A 86 0.68 6.79 22.96
CA GLU A 86 -0.30 6.03 22.17
C GLU A 86 -0.13 4.53 22.36
N PHE A 87 1.08 4.01 22.20
CA PHE A 87 1.38 2.57 22.36
C PHE A 87 0.97 1.99 23.72
N THR A 88 0.85 2.83 24.74
CA THR A 88 0.48 2.40 26.11
C THR A 88 -1.01 2.55 26.41
N LYS A 89 -1.81 3.12 25.51
CA LYS A 89 -3.25 3.29 25.73
C LYS A 89 -3.95 1.93 25.82
N PRO A 90 -4.86 1.74 26.80
CA PRO A 90 -5.68 0.54 26.87
C PRO A 90 -6.44 0.29 25.56
N GLY A 91 -6.36 -0.95 25.06
CA GLY A 91 -7.04 -1.35 23.82
C GLY A 91 -6.27 -1.04 22.53
N GLN A 92 -5.13 -0.35 22.60
CA GLN A 92 -4.21 -0.25 21.46
C GLN A 92 -3.26 -1.45 21.40
N GLN A 93 -3.05 -1.96 20.19
CA GLN A 93 -2.10 -3.04 19.94
C GLN A 93 -1.27 -2.73 18.69
N HIS A 94 0.05 -2.81 18.81
CA HIS A 94 0.95 -2.84 17.65
C HIS A 94 0.97 -4.25 17.08
N LEU A 95 0.53 -4.39 15.83
CA LEU A 95 0.47 -5.67 15.12
C LEU A 95 1.79 -6.00 14.44
N GLY A 96 2.50 -4.97 13.98
CA GLY A 96 3.83 -5.13 13.40
C GLY A 96 4.20 -4.00 12.45
N ARG A 97 5.39 -4.16 11.87
CA ARG A 97 5.92 -3.28 10.83
C ARG A 97 6.34 -4.11 9.64
N VAL A 98 6.03 -3.61 8.46
CA VAL A 98 6.34 -4.23 7.17
C VAL A 98 7.15 -3.26 6.32
N VAL A 99 8.06 -3.80 5.52
CA VAL A 99 8.89 -3.06 4.58
C VAL A 99 8.88 -3.74 3.22
N GLY A 100 8.73 -2.95 2.17
CA GLY A 100 8.70 -3.45 0.79
C GLY A 100 9.23 -2.43 -0.21
N ARG A 101 9.58 -2.93 -1.39
CA ARG A 101 10.02 -2.12 -2.53
C ARG A 101 8.81 -1.73 -3.36
N VAL A 102 8.74 -0.48 -3.81
CA VAL A 102 7.73 -0.08 -4.79
C VAL A 102 8.17 -0.53 -6.18
N THR A 103 7.31 -1.29 -6.83
CA THR A 103 7.59 -1.91 -8.14
C THR A 103 6.95 -1.14 -9.28
N THR A 104 5.74 -0.62 -9.08
CA THR A 104 5.03 0.21 -10.05
C THR A 104 4.21 1.31 -9.38
N GLU A 105 4.10 2.45 -10.04
CA GLU A 105 3.17 3.54 -9.69
C GLU A 105 2.49 4.07 -10.96
N SER A 106 1.22 4.44 -10.85
CA SER A 106 0.42 4.99 -11.95
C SER A 106 -0.62 5.96 -11.42
N GLY A 107 -0.86 7.06 -12.13
CA GLY A 107 -1.84 8.07 -11.72
C GLY A 107 -1.48 8.78 -10.41
N ASP A 108 -2.51 9.28 -9.71
CA ASP A 108 -2.40 9.93 -8.41
C ASP A 108 -2.70 8.94 -7.28
N CYS A 109 -1.70 8.65 -6.45
CA CYS A 109 -1.81 7.72 -5.32
C CYS A 109 -2.45 8.39 -4.09
N ALA A 110 -3.58 9.05 -4.29
CA ALA A 110 -4.37 9.76 -3.29
C ALA A 110 -5.88 9.57 -3.55
N GLY A 111 -6.70 9.86 -2.55
CA GLY A 111 -8.16 9.72 -2.60
C GLY A 111 -8.74 9.35 -1.24
N SER A 112 -10.06 9.30 -1.14
CA SER A 112 -10.80 9.05 0.10
C SER A 112 -10.78 7.57 0.54
N TYR A 113 -10.52 6.65 -0.40
CA TYR A 113 -10.47 5.22 -0.18
C TYR A 113 -9.24 4.58 -0.82
N VAL A 114 -8.82 3.46 -0.26
CA VAL A 114 -7.82 2.58 -0.86
C VAL A 114 -8.32 1.14 -0.83
N GLY A 115 -8.28 0.48 -1.99
CA GLY A 115 -8.45 -0.96 -2.11
C GLY A 115 -7.09 -1.63 -2.25
N VAL A 116 -6.87 -2.70 -1.50
CA VAL A 116 -5.60 -3.45 -1.54
C VAL A 116 -5.89 -4.86 -2.01
N SER A 117 -5.18 -5.32 -3.05
CA SER A 117 -5.17 -6.73 -3.47
C SER A 117 -3.77 -7.30 -3.24
N VAL A 118 -3.67 -8.51 -2.70
CA VAL A 118 -2.39 -9.19 -2.44
C VAL A 118 -2.26 -10.41 -3.33
N LEU A 119 -1.18 -10.45 -4.11
CA LEU A 119 -0.70 -11.63 -4.83
C LEU A 119 0.21 -12.46 -3.94
N ASP A 120 0.06 -13.79 -3.98
CA ASP A 120 0.89 -14.74 -3.22
C ASP A 120 2.41 -14.62 -3.46
N SER A 121 2.80 -14.03 -4.57
CA SER A 121 4.19 -13.75 -4.92
C SER A 121 4.29 -12.50 -5.78
N ALA A 122 5.38 -11.77 -5.65
CA ALA A 122 5.65 -10.60 -6.47
C ALA A 122 5.87 -10.95 -7.95
N LEU A 123 5.47 -10.03 -8.82
CA LEU A 123 5.77 -10.11 -10.24
C LEU A 123 7.26 -9.86 -10.49
N SER A 124 7.83 -10.53 -11.48
CA SER A 124 9.12 -10.12 -12.04
C SER A 124 8.99 -8.76 -12.75
N ALA A 125 10.12 -8.12 -13.05
CA ALA A 125 10.12 -6.87 -13.82
C ALA A 125 9.46 -7.06 -15.19
N ASP A 126 9.84 -8.11 -15.93
CA ASP A 126 9.27 -8.42 -17.25
C ASP A 126 7.75 -8.67 -17.19
N GLU A 127 7.27 -9.35 -16.14
CA GLU A 127 5.84 -9.59 -15.95
C GLU A 127 5.09 -8.28 -15.64
N ALA A 128 5.67 -7.41 -14.82
CA ALA A 128 5.10 -6.11 -14.51
C ALA A 128 5.06 -5.20 -15.76
N ASP A 129 6.14 -5.18 -16.56
CA ASP A 129 6.22 -4.45 -17.82
C ASP A 129 5.18 -4.94 -18.83
N ALA A 130 4.95 -6.26 -18.92
CA ALA A 130 3.99 -6.83 -19.85
C ALA A 130 2.53 -6.47 -19.53
N ILE A 131 2.20 -6.11 -18.29
CA ILE A 131 0.82 -5.85 -17.83
C ILE A 131 0.55 -4.42 -17.40
N ILE A 132 1.57 -3.55 -17.35
CA ILE A 132 1.39 -2.18 -16.84
C ILE A 132 0.43 -1.36 -17.71
N ASP A 133 0.50 -1.48 -19.03
CA ASP A 133 -0.38 -0.78 -19.97
C ASP A 133 -1.85 -1.22 -19.84
N PRO A 134 -2.20 -2.52 -19.95
CA PRO A 134 -3.58 -2.94 -19.76
C PRO A 134 -4.10 -2.64 -18.36
N PHE A 135 -3.26 -2.75 -17.32
CA PHE A 135 -3.63 -2.37 -15.96
C PHE A 135 -3.97 -0.88 -15.85
N THR A 136 -3.12 -0.02 -16.42
CA THR A 136 -3.29 1.44 -16.40
C THR A 136 -4.52 1.86 -17.20
N SER A 137 -4.82 1.19 -18.32
CA SER A 137 -6.05 1.41 -19.08
C SER A 137 -7.28 1.13 -18.21
N VAL A 138 -7.35 -0.05 -17.59
CA VAL A 138 -8.46 -0.44 -16.70
C VAL A 138 -8.61 0.54 -15.53
N LEU A 139 -7.49 0.96 -14.93
CA LEU A 139 -7.45 1.93 -13.85
C LEU A 139 -8.08 3.27 -14.29
N ASN A 140 -7.66 3.81 -15.44
CA ASN A 140 -8.18 5.07 -15.95
C ASN A 140 -9.66 4.97 -16.32
N ASP A 141 -10.07 3.91 -17.01
CA ASP A 141 -11.46 3.71 -17.48
C ASP A 141 -12.44 3.54 -16.31
N SER A 142 -11.96 3.04 -15.17
CA SER A 142 -12.75 2.88 -13.95
C SER A 142 -13.04 4.19 -13.22
N GLY A 143 -12.28 5.24 -13.47
CA GLY A 143 -12.32 6.50 -12.73
C GLY A 143 -11.65 6.44 -11.36
N CYS A 144 -10.74 5.49 -11.14
CA CYS A 144 -9.82 5.51 -9.99
C CYS A 144 -8.69 6.52 -10.21
N ASN A 145 -8.11 7.01 -9.11
CA ASN A 145 -7.15 8.11 -9.14
C ASN A 145 -5.75 7.63 -9.52
N GLY A 146 -5.35 6.47 -8.97
CA GLY A 146 -4.01 5.93 -9.16
C GLY A 146 -3.82 4.58 -8.48
N ALA A 147 -2.64 4.00 -8.66
CA ALA A 147 -2.26 2.73 -8.07
C ALA A 147 -0.77 2.65 -7.75
N ARG A 148 -0.44 1.86 -6.74
CA ARG A 148 0.92 1.55 -6.31
C ARG A 148 1.06 0.07 -6.03
N SER A 149 2.08 -0.57 -6.58
CA SER A 149 2.44 -1.96 -6.24
C SER A 149 3.68 -2.00 -5.35
N ILE A 150 3.64 -2.85 -4.33
CA ILE A 150 4.68 -3.03 -3.32
C ILE A 150 5.03 -4.52 -3.26
N ALA A 151 6.26 -4.88 -3.55
CA ALA A 151 6.81 -6.21 -3.28
C ALA A 151 7.37 -6.23 -1.86
N TRP A 152 6.81 -7.07 -0.99
CA TRP A 152 7.19 -7.11 0.43
C TRP A 152 8.50 -7.85 0.65
N THR A 153 9.49 -7.15 1.21
CA THR A 153 10.85 -7.67 1.46
C THR A 153 11.02 -8.15 2.89
N ALA A 154 10.39 -7.47 3.85
CA ALA A 154 10.36 -7.86 5.26
C ALA A 154 8.97 -7.57 5.82
N ALA A 155 8.09 -8.56 5.79
CA ALA A 155 6.68 -8.41 6.17
C ALA A 155 6.14 -9.61 6.95
N GLY A 156 7.00 -10.29 7.71
CA GLY A 156 6.63 -11.51 8.42
C GLY A 156 6.10 -12.58 7.46
N PRO A 157 4.94 -13.21 7.73
CA PRO A 157 4.34 -14.21 6.83
C PRO A 157 4.01 -13.69 5.43
N SER A 158 3.88 -12.37 5.23
CA SER A 158 3.63 -11.76 3.91
C SER A 158 4.91 -11.49 3.12
N THR A 159 6.09 -11.86 3.62
CA THR A 159 7.34 -11.67 2.89
C THR A 159 7.32 -12.43 1.57
N GLY A 160 7.68 -11.77 0.47
CA GLY A 160 7.66 -12.32 -0.90
C GLY A 160 6.36 -12.05 -1.67
N THR A 161 5.28 -11.66 -0.99
CA THR A 161 4.00 -11.28 -1.63
C THR A 161 4.08 -9.90 -2.27
N GLN A 162 3.13 -9.57 -3.16
CA GLN A 162 2.94 -8.22 -3.69
C GLN A 162 1.57 -7.67 -3.33
N ALA A 163 1.54 -6.47 -2.75
CA ALA A 163 0.32 -5.70 -2.55
C ALA A 163 0.18 -4.63 -3.64
N THR A 164 -0.97 -4.59 -4.31
CA THR A 164 -1.37 -3.50 -5.20
C THR A 164 -2.46 -2.69 -4.52
N LEU A 165 -2.15 -1.43 -4.25
CA LEU A 165 -3.03 -0.43 -3.66
C LEU A 165 -3.63 0.39 -4.79
N VAL A 166 -4.96 0.48 -4.84
CA VAL A 166 -5.72 1.29 -5.80
C VAL A 166 -6.43 2.39 -5.03
N TYR A 167 -6.14 3.64 -5.39
CA TYR A 167 -6.65 4.84 -4.74
C TYR A 167 -7.83 5.42 -5.51
N THR A 168 -8.86 5.86 -4.78
CA THR A 168 -10.10 6.34 -5.37
C THR A 168 -10.88 7.24 -4.41
N ASP A 169 -11.72 8.12 -4.94
CA ASP A 169 -12.72 8.86 -4.16
C ASP A 169 -14.11 8.18 -4.15
N SER A 170 -14.27 7.10 -4.90
CA SER A 170 -15.52 6.34 -4.98
C SER A 170 -15.27 4.83 -4.93
N LEU A 171 -15.98 4.16 -4.02
CA LEU A 171 -16.02 2.69 -3.96
C LEU A 171 -16.69 2.09 -5.20
N ASP A 172 -17.57 2.82 -5.89
CA ASP A 172 -18.16 2.38 -7.15
C ASP A 172 -17.12 2.40 -8.28
N SER A 173 -16.22 3.40 -8.30
CA SER A 173 -15.07 3.40 -9.22
C SER A 173 -14.15 2.20 -8.96
N TYR A 174 -13.91 1.86 -7.69
CA TYR A 174 -13.15 0.65 -7.35
C TYR A 174 -13.87 -0.64 -7.78
N ALA A 175 -15.19 -0.72 -7.63
CA ALA A 175 -15.97 -1.86 -8.12
C ALA A 175 -15.87 -1.99 -9.66
N LYS A 176 -15.92 -0.87 -10.40
CA LYS A 176 -15.69 -0.83 -11.84
C LYS A 176 -14.27 -1.27 -12.20
N PHE A 177 -13.27 -0.85 -11.43
CA PHE A 177 -11.88 -1.29 -11.60
C PHE A 177 -11.77 -2.81 -11.49
N LEU A 178 -12.36 -3.42 -10.45
CA LEU A 178 -12.35 -4.88 -10.28
C LEU A 178 -13.05 -5.60 -11.44
N ALA A 179 -14.20 -5.08 -11.88
CA ALA A 179 -14.92 -5.65 -13.03
C ALA A 179 -14.09 -5.56 -14.32
N GLY A 180 -13.48 -4.40 -14.58
CA GLY A 180 -12.60 -4.20 -15.74
C GLY A 180 -11.35 -5.06 -15.69
N PHE A 181 -10.76 -5.25 -14.50
CA PHE A 181 -9.60 -6.13 -14.31
C PHE A 181 -9.95 -7.57 -14.67
N LEU A 182 -11.09 -8.08 -14.17
CA LEU A 182 -11.54 -9.44 -14.41
C LEU A 182 -12.03 -9.68 -15.85
N ALA A 183 -12.43 -8.62 -16.57
CA ALA A 183 -12.84 -8.69 -17.96
C ALA A 183 -11.66 -8.52 -18.95
N ASN A 184 -10.46 -8.24 -18.47
CA ASN A 184 -9.28 -8.03 -19.30
C ASN A 184 -8.45 -9.32 -19.43
N ASP A 185 -8.45 -9.91 -20.62
CA ASP A 185 -7.78 -11.18 -20.90
C ASP A 185 -6.27 -11.14 -20.64
N ALA A 186 -5.60 -10.00 -20.82
CA ALA A 186 -4.16 -9.89 -20.54
C ALA A 186 -3.88 -9.95 -19.04
N LEU A 187 -4.70 -9.28 -18.22
CA LEU A 187 -4.54 -9.25 -16.77
C LEU A 187 -4.91 -10.59 -16.13
N VAL A 188 -6.03 -11.19 -16.54
CA VAL A 188 -6.44 -12.52 -16.07
C VAL A 188 -5.48 -13.60 -16.59
N GLY A 189 -5.05 -13.48 -17.85
CA GLY A 189 -4.09 -14.37 -18.49
C GLY A 189 -2.73 -14.35 -17.79
N MET A 190 -2.25 -13.19 -17.34
CA MET A 190 -1.01 -13.10 -16.55
C MET A 190 -1.10 -13.93 -15.27
N LEU A 191 -2.18 -13.79 -14.49
CA LEU A 191 -2.35 -14.57 -13.25
C LEU A 191 -2.38 -16.07 -13.52
N ALA A 192 -3.12 -16.48 -14.55
CA ALA A 192 -3.24 -17.89 -14.94
C ALA A 192 -1.90 -18.47 -15.41
N ASN A 193 -1.19 -17.77 -16.30
CA ASN A 193 0.06 -18.23 -16.89
C ASN A 193 1.20 -18.26 -15.87
N SER A 194 1.17 -17.38 -14.89
CA SER A 194 2.20 -17.33 -13.86
C SER A 194 1.90 -18.22 -12.65
N GLY A 195 0.77 -18.92 -12.63
CA GLY A 195 0.34 -19.76 -11.52
C GLY A 195 0.08 -19.00 -10.21
N ARG A 196 -0.07 -17.67 -10.27
CA ARG A 196 -0.25 -16.81 -9.10
C ARG A 196 -1.71 -16.63 -8.77
N GLN A 197 -2.00 -16.41 -7.50
CA GLN A 197 -3.36 -16.17 -7.02
C GLN A 197 -3.43 -14.89 -6.18
N ILE A 198 -4.59 -14.23 -6.24
CA ILE A 198 -4.92 -13.16 -5.30
C ILE A 198 -5.39 -13.83 -4.02
N VAL A 199 -4.61 -13.68 -2.95
CA VAL A 199 -4.83 -14.35 -1.65
C VAL A 199 -5.56 -13.47 -0.63
N SER A 200 -5.62 -12.16 -0.88
CA SER A 200 -6.34 -11.23 -0.01
C SER A 200 -6.83 -10.02 -0.78
N ARG A 201 -7.97 -9.47 -0.35
CA ARG A 201 -8.45 -8.15 -0.73
C ARG A 201 -9.00 -7.41 0.48
N THR A 202 -8.67 -6.13 0.59
CA THR A 202 -9.21 -5.25 1.63
C THR A 202 -9.65 -3.90 1.06
N LEU A 203 -10.55 -3.24 1.79
CA LEU A 203 -10.97 -1.86 1.58
C LEU A 203 -10.75 -1.06 2.86
N ALA A 204 -10.20 0.13 2.70
CA ALA A 204 -9.92 1.04 3.79
C ALA A 204 -10.31 2.48 3.46
N TYR A 205 -10.69 3.23 4.50
CA TYR A 205 -10.70 4.68 4.45
C TYR A 205 -9.25 5.17 4.38
N ASN A 206 -9.01 6.23 3.61
CA ASN A 206 -7.71 6.87 3.48
C ASN A 206 -7.75 8.28 4.09
N TYR A 207 -6.74 8.62 4.90
CA TYR A 207 -6.65 9.83 5.72
C TYR A 207 -5.36 10.61 5.44
#